data_AF-A0AA95SI52-F1
#
_entry.id   AF-A0AA95SI52-F1
#
_cell.length_a   1.000
_cell.length_b   1.000
_cell.length_c   1.000
_cell.angle_alpha   90.00
_cell.angle_beta   90.00
_cell.angle_gamma   90.00
#
_symmetry.space_group_name_H-M   'P 1'
#
loop_
_entity.id
_entity.type
_entity.pdbx_description
1 polymer ?
#
loop_
_entity_poly.entity_id
_entity_poly.type
_entity_poly.pdbx_seq_one_letter_code
_entity_poly.pdbx_strand_id
1 'polypeptide(L)'
;MPYNSASDTLNPKKGHRLKDIPAHDPYVLVHNETNTYYMYTTGIPQLTDLERNGVLVYKSKDLNDWEGPYVVFEIPDGTWAHPQHGTWAPEVHHYHGKYYLFVTLHNQDCIIAEPPEVWKTTHLRGTSIAVSDSPEGPFELIKKDGPVPPRDFMTLDGTLYEDEDGKPWMVYCHEWIQVIDGTFEAIPLKKDLSAADGEPLHLFKASDAPWLNAEIKPTVKPLNYVSDGCQLYRTKGGHLVMLWSSYSNGSYVQTIARSKSGKLAGPWEQLEPLVDGDSGHGMLFKTFEGEWMLILHHPFSTPESRAKIYEVEETEASFKVVKPRVDLHT
;
A
#
# COMPACT_ATOMS: atom_id res chain seq x y z
N MET A 1 1.65 25.20 6.69
CA MET A 1 1.31 24.26 7.77
C MET A 1 0.47 23.17 7.12
N PRO A 2 0.94 21.92 7.11
CA PRO A 2 0.25 20.84 6.42
C PRO A 2 -1.02 20.37 7.12
N TYR A 3 -1.16 20.71 8.40
CA TYR A 3 -2.42 20.66 9.12
C TYR A 3 -3.37 21.70 8.52
N ASN A 4 -4.42 21.22 7.86
CA ASN A 4 -5.53 22.02 7.35
C ASN A 4 -6.85 21.39 7.80
N SER A 5 -7.98 21.94 7.37
CA SER A 5 -9.29 21.41 7.77
C SER A 5 -9.55 19.96 7.33
N ALA A 6 -8.83 19.44 6.33
CA ALA A 6 -8.94 18.06 5.88
C ALA A 6 -8.11 17.08 6.74
N SER A 7 -7.36 17.57 7.73
CA SER A 7 -6.62 16.74 8.70
C SER A 7 -7.13 16.85 10.13
N ASP A 8 -8.19 17.66 10.35
CA ASP A 8 -8.80 17.90 11.66
C ASP A 8 -9.67 16.69 12.05
N THR A 9 -9.09 15.76 12.81
CA THR A 9 -9.77 14.54 13.25
C THR A 9 -10.77 14.80 14.37
N LEU A 10 -10.71 15.97 15.03
CA LEU A 10 -11.64 16.36 16.09
C LEU A 10 -12.93 16.97 15.54
N ASN A 11 -12.89 17.56 14.34
CA ASN A 11 -14.03 18.19 13.68
C ASN A 11 -14.15 17.79 12.20
N PRO A 12 -14.49 16.52 11.89
CA PRO A 12 -14.64 16.05 10.52
C PRO A 12 -15.65 16.89 9.73
N LYS A 13 -15.34 17.20 8.48
CA LYS A 13 -16.16 18.07 7.62
C LYS A 13 -16.42 17.43 6.26
N LYS A 14 -17.42 17.99 5.57
CA LYS A 14 -17.75 17.69 4.18
C LYS A 14 -17.14 18.73 3.24
N GLY A 15 -17.03 18.37 1.97
CA GLY A 15 -16.61 19.27 0.90
C GLY A 15 -15.10 19.38 0.75
N HIS A 16 -14.35 18.41 1.27
CA HIS A 16 -12.93 18.30 0.98
C HIS A 16 -12.70 17.90 -0.47
N ARG A 17 -11.66 18.46 -1.09
CA ARG A 17 -11.16 18.07 -2.40
C ARG A 17 -9.92 17.21 -2.22
N LEU A 18 -9.60 16.35 -3.19
CA LEU A 18 -8.38 15.52 -3.11
C LEU A 18 -7.10 16.34 -2.92
N LYS A 19 -7.00 17.51 -3.56
CA LYS A 19 -5.86 18.43 -3.39
C LYS A 19 -5.68 18.95 -1.96
N ASP A 20 -6.75 18.95 -1.17
CA ASP A 20 -6.74 19.45 0.19
C ASP A 20 -6.39 18.34 1.19
N ILE A 21 -6.65 17.07 0.85
CA ILE A 21 -6.44 15.91 1.74
C ILE A 21 -5.00 15.42 1.65
N PRO A 22 -4.17 15.57 2.71
CA PRO A 22 -2.87 14.91 2.74
C PRO A 22 -3.06 13.39 2.68
N ALA A 23 -2.43 12.75 1.71
CA ALA A 23 -2.53 11.31 1.53
C ALA A 23 -1.22 10.77 0.98
N HIS A 24 -0.65 9.82 1.70
CA HIS A 24 0.42 8.94 1.24
C HIS A 24 -0.18 7.53 1.16
N ASP A 25 0.15 6.80 0.10
CA ASP A 25 -0.35 5.44 -0.16
C ASP A 25 -1.89 5.30 -0.07
N PRO A 26 -2.66 6.08 -0.86
CA PRO A 26 -4.11 6.08 -0.78
C PRO A 26 -4.68 4.75 -1.28
N TYR A 27 -5.52 4.11 -0.45
CA TYR A 27 -6.26 2.91 -0.84
C TYR A 27 -7.77 3.20 -0.90
N VAL A 28 -8.45 2.81 -1.97
CA VAL A 28 -9.90 3.01 -2.12
C VAL A 28 -10.65 1.68 -2.07
N LEU A 29 -11.53 1.55 -1.07
CA LEU A 29 -12.56 0.52 -1.04
C LEU A 29 -13.84 1.06 -1.68
N VAL A 30 -14.35 0.34 -2.69
CA VAL A 30 -15.62 0.64 -3.37
C VAL A 30 -16.73 -0.14 -2.70
N HIS A 31 -17.57 0.54 -1.92
CA HIS A 31 -18.64 -0.07 -1.15
C HIS A 31 -19.99 0.09 -1.87
N ASN A 32 -20.36 -0.93 -2.65
CA ASN A 32 -21.57 -0.93 -3.48
C ASN A 32 -22.87 -0.87 -2.67
N GLU A 33 -22.91 -1.46 -1.47
CA GLU A 33 -24.15 -1.51 -0.67
C GLU A 33 -24.65 -0.12 -0.28
N THR A 34 -23.72 0.83 -0.08
CA THR A 34 -24.05 2.22 0.28
C THR A 34 -23.73 3.21 -0.83
N ASN A 35 -23.20 2.75 -1.97
CA ASN A 35 -22.59 3.61 -3.00
C ASN A 35 -21.59 4.61 -2.38
N THR A 36 -20.61 4.12 -1.62
CA THR A 36 -19.58 4.96 -1.00
C THR A 36 -18.18 4.51 -1.42
N TYR A 37 -17.32 5.45 -1.77
CA TYR A 37 -15.88 5.25 -1.83
C TYR A 37 -15.27 5.58 -0.47
N TYR A 38 -14.52 4.63 0.10
CA TYR A 38 -13.77 4.83 1.32
C TYR A 38 -12.28 4.90 0.97
N MET A 39 -11.66 6.06 1.15
CA MET A 39 -10.22 6.25 0.94
C MET A 39 -9.49 6.20 2.28
N TYR A 40 -8.60 5.23 2.42
CA TYR A 40 -7.77 5.05 3.60
C TYR A 40 -6.37 5.63 3.37
N THR A 41 -5.82 6.25 4.40
CA THR A 41 -4.44 6.74 4.41
C THR A 41 -3.91 6.81 5.84
N THR A 42 -2.60 7.01 5.98
CA THR A 42 -1.94 7.11 7.28
C THR A 42 -2.45 8.30 8.09
N GLY A 43 -2.70 8.08 9.38
CA GLY A 43 -2.91 9.13 10.38
C GLY A 43 -1.69 9.23 11.27
N ILE A 44 -0.96 10.35 11.19
CA ILE A 44 0.23 10.58 12.03
C ILE A 44 0.06 11.82 12.90
N PRO A 45 0.56 11.83 14.16
CA PRO A 45 0.45 12.99 15.06
C PRO A 45 0.99 14.29 14.49
N GLN A 46 1.95 14.23 13.57
CA GLN A 46 2.57 15.42 12.96
C GLN A 46 1.63 16.14 11.98
N LEU A 47 0.63 15.45 11.44
CA LEU A 47 -0.27 15.98 10.42
C LEU A 47 -1.72 16.04 10.86
N THR A 48 -2.05 15.49 12.03
CA THR A 48 -3.42 15.29 12.53
C THR A 48 -3.48 15.63 14.02
N ASP A 49 -4.68 15.60 14.62
CA ASP A 49 -4.85 15.79 16.07
C ASP A 49 -4.68 14.49 16.89
N LEU A 50 -4.14 13.44 16.28
CA LEU A 50 -3.92 12.16 16.94
C LEU A 50 -2.77 12.23 17.94
N GLU A 51 -2.92 11.56 19.08
CA GLU A 51 -1.83 11.38 20.03
C GLU A 51 -0.87 10.23 19.62
N ARG A 52 -1.32 9.34 18.73
CA ARG A 52 -0.62 8.12 18.30
C ARG A 52 -0.81 7.91 16.80
N ASN A 53 0.05 7.10 16.17
CA ASN A 53 -0.16 6.73 14.77
C ASN A 53 -1.37 5.82 14.61
N GLY A 54 -2.08 6.00 13.50
CA GLY A 54 -3.34 5.35 13.19
C GLY A 54 -3.64 5.34 11.69
N VAL A 55 -4.89 5.02 11.35
CA VAL A 55 -5.41 5.06 9.98
C VAL A 55 -6.64 5.94 9.94
N LEU A 56 -6.68 6.81 8.93
CA LEU A 56 -7.81 7.67 8.64
C LEU A 56 -8.61 7.11 7.47
N VAL A 57 -9.91 7.39 7.47
CA VAL A 57 -10.78 7.19 6.32
C VAL A 57 -11.47 8.49 5.90
N TYR A 58 -11.57 8.70 4.59
CA TYR A 58 -12.40 9.70 3.96
C TYR A 58 -13.48 9.01 3.14
N LYS A 59 -14.67 9.62 3.07
CA LYS A 59 -15.85 9.06 2.40
C LYS A 59 -16.26 9.95 1.24
N SER A 60 -16.58 9.38 0.10
CA SER A 60 -17.15 10.13 -1.03
C SER A 60 -18.22 9.32 -1.76
N LYS A 61 -19.14 10.02 -2.41
CA LYS A 61 -20.15 9.42 -3.30
C LYS A 61 -19.75 9.49 -4.77
N ASP A 62 -18.81 10.36 -5.11
CA ASP A 62 -18.52 10.80 -6.47
C ASP A 62 -17.03 11.00 -6.77
N LEU A 63 -16.14 10.68 -5.82
CA LEU A 63 -14.69 10.91 -5.84
C LEU A 63 -14.27 12.38 -5.84
N ASN A 64 -15.23 13.28 -5.78
CA ASN A 64 -15.06 14.71 -5.99
C ASN A 64 -15.20 15.46 -4.65
N ASP A 65 -16.29 15.19 -3.94
CA ASP A 65 -16.58 15.75 -2.63
C ASP A 65 -16.37 14.69 -1.55
N TRP A 66 -15.42 14.97 -0.65
CA TRP A 66 -15.02 14.07 0.40
C TRP A 66 -15.46 14.57 1.79
N GLU A 67 -15.79 13.62 2.65
CA GLU A 67 -16.14 13.80 4.04
C GLU A 67 -15.13 13.07 4.95
N GLY A 68 -14.65 13.73 6.00
CA GLY A 68 -13.69 13.15 6.94
C GLY A 68 -12.78 14.22 7.56
N PRO A 69 -11.58 13.83 8.04
CA PRO A 69 -11.15 12.45 8.26
C PRO A 69 -11.85 11.80 9.45
N TYR A 70 -12.06 10.49 9.40
CA TYR A 70 -12.45 9.70 10.58
C TYR A 70 -11.34 8.74 10.96
N VAL A 71 -11.08 8.60 12.26
CA VAL A 71 -10.08 7.67 12.79
C VAL A 71 -10.71 6.29 12.86
N VAL A 72 -10.15 5.31 12.13
CA VAL A 72 -10.69 3.94 12.09
C VAL A 72 -9.79 2.93 12.79
N PHE A 73 -8.55 3.31 13.06
CA PHE A 73 -7.55 2.49 13.74
C PHE A 73 -6.53 3.38 14.43
N GLU A 74 -6.11 3.00 15.63
CA GLU A 74 -4.93 3.53 16.32
C GLU A 74 -4.12 2.36 16.85
N ILE A 75 -2.79 2.46 16.87
CA ILE A 75 -1.94 1.39 17.40
C ILE A 75 -2.31 1.15 18.89
N PRO A 76 -2.88 0.00 19.27
CA PRO A 76 -3.30 -0.22 20.65
C PRO A 76 -2.12 -0.52 21.57
N ASP A 77 -2.34 -0.33 22.87
CA ASP A 77 -1.39 -0.72 23.91
C ASP A 77 -1.23 -2.25 24.00
N GLY A 78 -0.10 -2.66 24.57
CA GLY A 78 0.21 -4.09 24.77
C GLY A 78 0.42 -4.85 23.46
N THR A 79 0.80 -4.16 22.39
CA THR A 79 1.16 -4.76 21.11
C THR A 79 2.66 -4.67 20.86
N TRP A 80 3.13 -5.40 19.86
CA TRP A 80 4.52 -5.34 19.41
C TRP A 80 4.90 -4.00 18.78
N ALA A 81 3.92 -3.26 18.24
CA ALA A 81 4.16 -2.03 17.49
C ALA A 81 4.27 -0.84 18.45
N HIS A 82 5.21 0.05 18.15
CA HIS A 82 5.38 1.26 18.93
C HIS A 82 4.41 2.35 18.44
N PRO A 83 3.65 3.01 19.33
CA PRO A 83 2.59 3.92 18.91
C PRO A 83 3.05 5.18 18.17
N GLN A 84 4.34 5.52 18.27
CA GLN A 84 4.91 6.72 17.66
C GLN A 84 5.77 6.45 16.41
N HIS A 85 5.95 5.19 15.99
CA HIS A 85 6.91 4.85 14.92
C HIS A 85 6.32 4.73 13.51
N GLY A 86 4.99 4.71 13.36
CA GLY A 86 4.32 4.81 12.06
C GLY A 86 3.30 3.71 11.77
N THR A 87 2.33 4.08 10.92
CA THR A 87 1.30 3.25 10.30
C THR A 87 1.36 3.48 8.79
N TRP A 88 1.99 2.60 8.02
CA TRP A 88 2.21 2.82 6.59
C TRP A 88 1.27 1.98 5.72
N ALA A 89 0.93 2.54 4.55
CA ALA A 89 0.21 1.86 3.48
C ALA A 89 -1.02 1.04 3.92
N PRO A 90 -2.04 1.69 4.53
CA PRO A 90 -3.22 0.98 4.98
C PRO A 90 -4.10 0.54 3.81
N GLU A 91 -4.44 -0.74 3.76
CA GLU A 91 -5.37 -1.31 2.79
C GLU A 91 -6.53 -2.00 3.49
N VAL A 92 -7.77 -1.79 3.03
CA VAL A 92 -8.94 -2.43 3.61
C VAL A 92 -9.63 -3.34 2.61
N HIS A 93 -9.54 -4.63 2.87
CA HIS A 93 -10.10 -5.68 2.02
C HIS A 93 -11.41 -6.20 2.61
N HIS A 94 -12.45 -6.33 1.78
CA HIS A 94 -13.65 -7.08 2.18
C HIS A 94 -13.41 -8.58 1.94
N TYR A 95 -13.48 -9.38 2.99
CA TYR A 95 -13.21 -10.81 2.93
C TYR A 95 -14.19 -11.55 3.86
N HIS A 96 -14.86 -12.58 3.32
CA HIS A 96 -15.81 -13.43 4.06
C HIS A 96 -16.82 -12.66 4.96
N GLY A 97 -17.34 -11.52 4.50
CA GLY A 97 -18.38 -10.75 5.19
C GLY A 97 -17.86 -9.77 6.25
N LYS A 98 -16.54 -9.58 6.36
CA LYS A 98 -15.90 -8.61 7.25
C LYS A 98 -14.89 -7.75 6.48
N TYR A 99 -14.39 -6.72 7.14
CA TYR A 99 -13.37 -5.81 6.61
C TYR A 99 -12.05 -6.04 7.33
N TYR A 100 -10.98 -6.22 6.57
CA TYR A 100 -9.65 -6.50 7.08
C TYR A 100 -8.70 -5.39 6.67
N LEU A 101 -8.20 -4.65 7.65
CA LEU A 101 -7.15 -3.66 7.49
C LEU A 101 -5.79 -4.34 7.53
N PHE A 102 -5.07 -4.27 6.42
CA PHE A 102 -3.65 -4.57 6.33
C PHE A 102 -2.89 -3.26 6.49
N VAL A 103 -2.00 -3.17 7.47
CA VAL A 103 -1.23 -1.96 7.74
C VAL A 103 0.17 -2.30 8.21
N THR A 104 1.16 -1.62 7.66
CA THR A 104 2.56 -1.80 8.07
C THR A 104 2.80 -1.04 9.37
N LEU A 105 3.22 -1.77 10.40
CA LEU A 105 3.51 -1.23 11.72
C LEU A 105 5.01 -1.31 12.02
N HIS A 106 5.45 -0.49 12.98
CA HIS A 106 6.85 -0.24 13.24
C HIS A 106 7.19 -0.40 14.71
N ASN A 107 8.36 -0.98 14.99
CA ASN A 107 9.00 -0.89 16.30
C ASN A 107 10.52 -0.71 16.13
N GLN A 108 10.95 0.55 16.07
CA GLN A 108 12.37 0.93 15.97
C GLN A 108 13.19 0.57 17.22
N ASP A 109 12.56 0.33 18.37
CA ASP A 109 13.24 -0.12 19.59
C ASP A 109 13.63 -1.61 19.54
N CYS A 110 13.01 -2.37 18.63
CA CYS A 110 13.29 -3.79 18.42
C CYS A 110 14.27 -3.95 17.24
N ILE A 111 15.55 -3.75 17.51
CA ILE A 111 16.64 -3.89 16.54
C ILE A 111 16.81 -5.37 16.14
N ILE A 112 16.92 -5.62 14.83
CA ILE A 112 17.21 -6.95 14.26
C ILE A 112 18.72 -7.12 14.07
N ALA A 113 19.38 -6.14 13.42
CA ALA A 113 20.82 -6.13 13.19
C ALA A 113 21.34 -4.69 13.01
N GLU A 114 22.64 -4.48 13.24
CA GLU A 114 23.32 -3.18 13.11
C GLU A 114 24.64 -3.29 12.34
N PRO A 115 25.21 -2.16 11.87
CA PRO A 115 26.57 -2.16 11.35
C PRO A 115 27.62 -2.50 12.43
N PRO A 116 28.71 -3.21 12.07
CA PRO A 116 29.15 -3.49 10.70
C PRO A 116 28.59 -4.79 10.08
N GLU A 117 27.80 -5.59 10.79
CA GLU A 117 27.28 -6.89 10.31
C GLU A 117 26.32 -6.72 9.12
N VAL A 118 25.54 -5.63 9.14
CA VAL A 118 24.68 -5.19 8.05
C VAL A 118 25.04 -3.78 7.61
N TRP A 119 24.66 -3.40 6.39
CA TRP A 119 25.01 -2.10 5.83
C TRP A 119 24.22 -0.92 6.43
N LYS A 120 23.07 -1.20 7.05
CA LYS A 120 22.21 -0.27 7.78
C LYS A 120 21.52 -0.98 8.94
N THR A 121 21.26 -0.26 10.03
CA THR A 121 20.44 -0.77 11.13
C THR A 121 19.06 -1.16 10.62
N THR A 122 18.63 -2.37 10.99
CA THR A 122 17.31 -2.91 10.70
C THR A 122 16.53 -3.08 11.99
N HIS A 123 15.22 -2.90 11.93
CA HIS A 123 14.32 -3.01 13.08
C HIS A 123 13.06 -3.77 12.69
N LEU A 124 12.31 -4.20 13.70
CA LEU A 124 11.05 -4.88 13.49
C LEU A 124 10.06 -3.95 12.77
N ARG A 125 9.74 -4.30 11.53
CA ARG A 125 8.71 -3.67 10.70
C ARG A 125 8.01 -4.78 9.93
N GLY A 126 6.69 -4.67 9.82
CA GLY A 126 5.92 -5.63 9.04
C GLY A 126 4.43 -5.37 9.10
N THR A 127 3.72 -5.93 8.13
CA THR A 127 2.28 -5.79 8.03
C THR A 127 1.56 -6.58 9.11
N SER A 128 0.62 -5.92 9.77
CA SER A 128 -0.33 -6.51 10.71
C SER A 128 -1.74 -6.47 10.10
N ILE A 129 -2.60 -7.39 10.56
CA ILE A 129 -3.99 -7.47 10.13
C ILE A 129 -4.90 -7.11 11.30
N ALA A 130 -5.83 -6.19 11.07
CA ALA A 130 -6.91 -5.82 11.97
C ALA A 130 -8.27 -6.07 11.30
N VAL A 131 -9.32 -6.31 12.09
CA VAL A 131 -10.66 -6.68 11.58
C VAL A 131 -11.74 -5.74 12.10
N SER A 132 -12.77 -5.52 11.28
CA SER A 132 -13.97 -4.77 11.62
C SER A 132 -15.20 -5.39 10.93
N ASP A 133 -16.38 -5.19 11.51
CA ASP A 133 -17.67 -5.48 10.87
C ASP A 133 -18.12 -4.37 9.90
N SER A 134 -17.43 -3.24 9.90
CA SER A 134 -17.74 -2.04 9.11
C SER A 134 -16.50 -1.49 8.41
N PRO A 135 -16.62 -0.94 7.17
CA PRO A 135 -15.52 -0.24 6.52
C PRO A 135 -15.12 1.04 7.30
N GLU A 136 -15.98 1.52 8.20
CA GLU A 136 -15.74 2.69 9.06
C GLU A 136 -15.05 2.33 10.39
N GLY A 137 -14.63 1.08 10.58
CA GLY A 137 -14.01 0.64 11.84
C GLY A 137 -14.99 0.61 13.04
N PRO A 138 -14.44 0.63 14.28
CA PRO A 138 -13.01 0.56 14.59
C PRO A 138 -12.43 -0.80 14.18
N PHE A 139 -11.21 -0.80 13.63
CA PHE A 139 -10.48 -2.02 13.33
C PHE A 139 -9.69 -2.49 14.56
N GLU A 140 -9.82 -3.78 14.89
CA GLU A 140 -9.13 -4.40 16.02
C GLU A 140 -8.00 -5.33 15.56
N LEU A 141 -6.78 -5.14 16.05
CA LEU A 141 -5.65 -6.03 15.72
C LEU A 141 -5.97 -7.49 16.09
N ILE A 142 -5.83 -8.38 15.12
CA ILE A 142 -6.05 -9.82 15.33
C ILE A 142 -4.86 -10.43 16.09
N LYS A 143 -3.64 -10.08 15.68
CA LYS A 143 -2.38 -10.57 16.26
C LYS A 143 -1.60 -9.42 16.90
N LYS A 144 -1.22 -9.56 18.17
CA LYS A 144 -0.57 -8.49 18.97
C LYS A 144 0.91 -8.74 19.28
N ASP A 145 1.40 -9.96 19.10
CA ASP A 145 2.75 -10.40 19.48
C ASP A 145 3.79 -10.30 18.34
N GLY A 146 3.40 -9.79 17.18
CA GLY A 146 4.28 -9.55 16.03
C GLY A 146 3.50 -9.32 14.74
N PRO A 147 4.18 -8.92 13.65
CA PRO A 147 3.57 -8.84 12.33
C PRO A 147 3.19 -10.25 11.82
N VAL A 148 2.59 -10.29 10.63
CA VAL A 148 2.24 -11.56 9.96
C VAL A 148 3.47 -12.23 9.31
N PRO A 149 4.37 -11.52 8.60
CA PRO A 149 5.65 -12.09 8.17
C PRO A 149 6.57 -12.42 9.36
N PRO A 150 7.65 -13.19 9.15
CA PRO A 150 8.64 -13.49 10.19
C PRO A 150 9.20 -12.22 10.86
N ARG A 151 9.42 -12.28 12.17
CA ARG A 151 9.83 -11.11 12.98
C ARG A 151 11.23 -10.60 12.67
N ASP A 152 12.09 -11.47 12.15
CA ASP A 152 13.44 -11.15 11.72
C ASP A 152 13.49 -10.62 10.28
N PHE A 153 12.34 -10.54 9.60
CA PHE A 153 12.21 -9.90 8.30
C PHE A 153 11.62 -8.50 8.52
N MET A 154 12.33 -7.50 8.02
CA MET A 154 11.93 -6.11 7.95
C MET A 154 11.13 -5.94 6.65
N THR A 155 9.81 -5.95 6.77
CA THR A 155 8.88 -5.99 5.62
C THR A 155 7.90 -4.84 5.67
N LEU A 156 7.21 -4.61 4.55
CA LEU A 156 6.21 -3.55 4.38
C LEU A 156 5.21 -3.89 3.27
N ASP A 157 4.18 -3.05 3.15
CA ASP A 157 3.19 -3.00 2.07
C ASP A 157 2.50 -4.33 1.74
N GLY A 158 2.10 -5.06 2.79
CA GLY A 158 1.36 -6.30 2.64
C GLY A 158 -0.08 -6.09 2.13
N THR A 159 -0.42 -6.76 1.03
CA THR A 159 -1.76 -6.79 0.42
C THR A 159 -2.37 -8.19 0.45
N LEU A 160 -3.69 -8.28 0.47
CA LEU A 160 -4.41 -9.56 0.39
C LEU A 160 -4.54 -10.04 -1.07
N TYR A 161 -4.29 -11.32 -1.29
CA TYR A 161 -4.54 -11.99 -2.56
C TYR A 161 -5.15 -13.38 -2.34
N GLU A 162 -6.23 -13.70 -3.04
CA GLU A 162 -6.78 -15.06 -3.09
C GLU A 162 -6.34 -15.75 -4.39
N ASP A 163 -5.73 -16.93 -4.28
CA ASP A 163 -5.37 -17.72 -5.45
C ASP A 163 -6.59 -18.41 -6.09
N GLU A 164 -6.37 -19.16 -7.19
CA GLU A 164 -7.47 -19.78 -7.92
C GLU A 164 -8.22 -20.87 -7.15
N ASP A 165 -7.60 -21.40 -6.09
CA ASP A 165 -8.20 -22.40 -5.20
C ASP A 165 -8.88 -21.75 -3.99
N GLY A 166 -8.94 -20.42 -3.92
CA GLY A 166 -9.51 -19.65 -2.83
C GLY A 166 -8.66 -19.66 -1.56
N LYS A 167 -7.36 -19.96 -1.68
CA LYS A 167 -6.44 -19.86 -0.55
C LYS A 167 -5.96 -18.41 -0.43
N PRO A 168 -6.07 -17.80 0.77
CA PRO A 168 -5.59 -16.45 0.99
C PRO A 168 -4.06 -16.43 1.16
N TRP A 169 -3.46 -15.39 0.62
CA TRP A 169 -2.05 -15.05 0.70
C TRP A 169 -1.93 -13.58 1.07
N MET A 170 -0.87 -13.24 1.80
CA MET A 170 -0.40 -11.87 1.85
C MET A 170 0.79 -11.76 0.91
N VAL A 171 0.74 -10.84 -0.04
CA VAL A 171 1.90 -10.45 -0.85
C VAL A 171 2.48 -9.19 -0.24
N TYR A 172 3.79 -9.10 -0.07
CA TYR A 172 4.44 -8.01 0.65
C TYR A 172 5.84 -7.73 0.08
N CYS A 173 6.43 -6.62 0.51
CA CYS A 173 7.80 -6.24 0.17
C CYS A 173 8.77 -6.61 1.30
N HIS A 174 9.87 -7.30 0.98
CA HIS A 174 11.01 -7.44 1.89
C HIS A 174 11.91 -6.23 1.67
N GLU A 175 12.06 -5.42 2.71
CA GLU A 175 12.62 -4.09 2.56
C GLU A 175 14.08 -4.12 2.10
N TRP A 176 14.36 -3.35 1.06
CA TRP A 176 15.70 -3.18 0.49
C TRP A 176 16.75 -2.72 1.52
N ILE A 177 16.35 -2.08 2.63
CA ILE A 177 17.24 -1.78 3.76
C ILE A 177 17.84 -3.05 4.37
N GLN A 178 17.09 -4.15 4.42
CA GLN A 178 17.60 -5.42 4.91
C GLN A 178 18.24 -6.26 3.81
N VAL A 179 17.63 -6.33 2.62
CA VAL A 179 18.05 -7.27 1.56
C VAL A 179 18.85 -6.65 0.41
N ILE A 180 19.11 -5.34 0.46
CA ILE A 180 19.82 -4.51 -0.55
C ILE A 180 19.03 -4.35 -1.85
N ASP A 181 18.62 -5.46 -2.44
CA ASP A 181 17.75 -5.56 -3.61
C ASP A 181 16.36 -5.97 -3.14
N GLY A 182 15.47 -4.98 -2.94
CA GLY A 182 14.14 -5.19 -2.38
C GLY A 182 13.37 -6.27 -3.13
N THR A 183 12.71 -7.16 -2.40
CA THR A 183 12.01 -8.31 -2.98
C THR A 183 10.51 -8.20 -2.79
N PHE A 184 9.77 -8.81 -3.70
CA PHE A 184 8.36 -9.12 -3.53
C PHE A 184 8.23 -10.58 -3.14
N GLU A 185 7.49 -10.85 -2.07
CA GLU A 185 7.32 -12.16 -1.49
C GLU A 185 5.84 -12.39 -1.19
N ALA A 186 5.42 -13.65 -1.09
CA ALA A 186 4.08 -14.01 -0.67
C ALA A 186 4.14 -15.03 0.46
N ILE A 187 3.29 -14.89 1.47
CA ILE A 187 3.16 -15.86 2.55
C ILE A 187 1.70 -16.34 2.62
N PRO A 188 1.45 -17.66 2.68
CA PRO A 188 0.09 -18.16 2.79
C PRO A 188 -0.50 -17.74 4.13
N LEU A 189 -1.80 -17.44 4.14
CA LEU A 189 -2.54 -17.08 5.35
C LEU A 189 -3.49 -18.21 5.74
N LYS A 190 -3.82 -18.25 7.04
CA LYS A 190 -4.99 -19.01 7.50
C LYS A 190 -6.25 -18.44 6.86
N LYS A 191 -7.29 -19.28 6.70
CA LYS A 191 -8.59 -18.88 6.15
C LYS A 191 -9.32 -17.78 6.92
N ASP A 192 -8.96 -17.54 8.18
CA ASP A 192 -9.49 -16.46 9.01
C ASP A 192 -8.56 -15.22 9.05
N LEU A 193 -7.47 -15.25 8.27
CA LEU A 193 -6.42 -14.25 8.18
C LEU A 193 -5.69 -13.97 9.52
N SER A 194 -5.83 -14.86 10.51
CA SER A 194 -5.30 -14.62 11.86
C SER A 194 -3.77 -14.74 11.98
N ALA A 195 -3.14 -15.46 11.05
CA ALA A 195 -1.69 -15.66 11.00
C ALA A 195 -1.26 -16.21 9.64
N ALA A 196 0.05 -16.22 9.41
CA ALA A 196 0.67 -17.02 8.36
C ALA A 196 0.41 -18.53 8.55
N ASP A 197 0.36 -19.26 7.44
CA ASP A 197 0.09 -20.70 7.34
C ASP A 197 1.15 -21.40 6.47
N GLY A 198 2.42 -21.06 6.70
CA GLY A 198 3.56 -21.61 5.96
C GLY A 198 4.71 -20.62 5.81
N GLU A 199 5.66 -20.98 4.96
CA GLU A 199 6.86 -20.19 4.69
C GLU A 199 6.64 -19.18 3.56
N PRO A 200 7.39 -18.06 3.55
CA PRO A 200 7.44 -17.15 2.43
C PRO A 200 7.84 -17.80 1.10
N LEU A 201 7.24 -17.32 0.03
CA LEU A 201 7.52 -17.62 -1.36
C LEU A 201 8.10 -16.37 -2.01
N HIS A 202 9.35 -16.43 -2.45
CA HIS A 202 9.95 -15.37 -3.25
C HIS A 202 9.28 -15.27 -4.63
N LEU A 203 8.95 -14.06 -5.07
CA LEU A 203 8.30 -13.81 -6.37
C LEU A 203 9.29 -13.24 -7.39
N PHE A 204 9.90 -12.11 -7.06
CA PHE A 204 10.94 -11.43 -7.85
C PHE A 204 11.62 -10.35 -6.99
N LYS A 205 12.66 -9.72 -7.53
CA LYS A 205 13.36 -8.58 -6.90
C LYS A 205 13.31 -7.35 -7.79
N ALA A 206 13.42 -6.16 -7.19
CA ALA A 206 13.28 -4.90 -7.91
C ALA A 206 14.25 -4.80 -9.10
N SER A 207 15.50 -5.23 -8.96
CA SER A 207 16.49 -5.19 -10.06
C SER A 207 16.17 -6.09 -11.26
N ASP A 208 15.16 -6.98 -11.18
CA ASP A 208 14.67 -7.73 -12.34
C ASP A 208 14.01 -6.82 -13.39
N ALA A 209 13.62 -5.58 -13.01
CA ALA A 209 13.09 -4.61 -13.97
C ALA A 209 14.24 -3.99 -14.78
N PRO A 210 14.28 -4.16 -16.12
CA PRO A 210 15.42 -3.72 -16.92
C PRO A 210 15.59 -2.20 -16.93
N TRP A 211 14.48 -1.45 -16.84
CA TRP A 211 14.47 0.01 -16.84
C TRP A 211 15.11 0.63 -15.57
N LEU A 212 15.14 -0.08 -14.43
CA LEU A 212 15.87 0.36 -13.23
C LEU A 212 17.38 0.46 -13.47
N ASN A 213 17.90 -0.42 -14.35
CA ASN A 213 19.32 -0.55 -14.61
C ASN A 213 19.79 0.17 -15.89
N ALA A 214 18.86 0.56 -16.76
CA ALA A 214 19.16 1.06 -18.11
C ALA A 214 20.05 2.33 -18.12
N GLU A 215 19.97 3.15 -17.06
CA GLU A 215 20.67 4.43 -16.98
C GLU A 215 21.62 4.54 -15.78
N ILE A 216 22.00 3.42 -15.15
CA ILE A 216 22.93 3.43 -14.01
C ILE A 216 24.28 3.99 -14.47
N LYS A 217 24.67 5.10 -13.84
CA LYS A 217 26.01 5.68 -13.97
C LYS A 217 26.85 5.28 -12.77
N PRO A 218 28.16 4.99 -12.94
CA PRO A 218 29.05 4.78 -11.80
C PRO A 218 29.04 6.00 -10.88
N THR A 219 28.71 5.80 -9.59
CA THR A 219 28.74 6.84 -8.56
C THR A 219 29.24 6.30 -7.23
N VAL A 220 29.54 7.18 -6.28
CA VAL A 220 29.86 6.82 -4.88
C VAL A 220 28.62 6.51 -4.04
N LYS A 221 27.41 6.77 -4.55
CA LYS A 221 26.15 6.45 -3.87
C LYS A 221 25.80 4.99 -4.13
N PRO A 222 25.32 4.25 -3.11
CA PRO A 222 24.80 2.90 -3.31
C PRO A 222 23.60 2.92 -4.26
N LEU A 223 23.39 1.81 -4.96
CA LEU A 223 22.16 1.59 -5.72
C LEU A 223 21.01 1.37 -4.74
N ASN A 224 19.84 1.94 -5.06
CA ASN A 224 18.64 1.82 -4.25
C ASN A 224 17.59 1.06 -5.06
N TYR A 225 17.47 -0.24 -4.81
CA TYR A 225 16.47 -1.10 -5.43
C TYR A 225 15.25 -1.19 -4.51
N VAL A 226 14.48 -0.11 -4.46
CA VAL A 226 13.28 -0.01 -3.63
C VAL A 226 12.18 -0.88 -4.21
N SER A 227 11.45 -1.57 -3.34
CA SER A 227 10.30 -2.41 -3.64
C SER A 227 9.14 -1.98 -2.73
N ASP A 228 8.16 -1.26 -3.29
CA ASP A 228 7.03 -0.70 -2.54
C ASP A 228 5.68 -0.98 -3.25
N GLY A 229 4.59 -0.88 -2.52
CA GLY A 229 3.21 -0.74 -3.03
C GLY A 229 2.70 -1.91 -3.90
N CYS A 230 2.85 -3.15 -3.43
CA CYS A 230 2.41 -4.32 -4.19
C CYS A 230 0.88 -4.48 -4.18
N GLN A 231 0.26 -4.64 -5.35
CA GLN A 231 -1.19 -4.75 -5.50
C GLN A 231 -1.53 -5.68 -6.67
N LEU A 232 -2.29 -6.76 -6.44
CA LEU A 232 -2.52 -7.81 -7.45
C LEU A 232 -3.91 -7.73 -8.07
N TYR A 233 -3.96 -7.91 -9.39
CA TYR A 233 -5.21 -7.94 -10.15
C TYR A 233 -5.20 -9.05 -11.18
N ARG A 234 -6.39 -9.59 -11.48
CA ARG A 234 -6.62 -10.41 -12.67
C ARG A 234 -7.22 -9.57 -13.77
N THR A 235 -6.62 -9.64 -14.96
CA THR A 235 -7.17 -8.99 -16.14
C THR A 235 -8.34 -9.78 -16.72
N LYS A 236 -9.10 -9.16 -17.61
CA LYS A 236 -10.18 -9.80 -18.40
C LYS A 236 -9.71 -10.98 -19.26
N GLY A 237 -8.43 -11.04 -19.62
CA GLY A 237 -7.80 -12.18 -20.29
C GLY A 237 -7.33 -13.29 -19.35
N GLY A 238 -7.52 -13.14 -18.03
CA GLY A 238 -7.11 -14.11 -17.01
C GLY A 238 -5.65 -14.02 -16.58
N HIS A 239 -4.91 -13.00 -17.04
CA HIS A 239 -3.52 -12.78 -16.61
C HIS A 239 -3.48 -12.22 -15.20
N LEU A 240 -2.55 -12.71 -14.40
CA LEU A 240 -2.24 -12.13 -13.09
C LEU A 240 -1.18 -11.03 -13.27
N VAL A 241 -1.49 -9.83 -12.77
CA VAL A 241 -0.58 -8.68 -12.77
C VAL A 241 -0.41 -8.14 -11.36
N MET A 242 0.72 -7.48 -11.12
CA MET A 242 1.06 -6.85 -9.84
C MET A 242 1.49 -5.42 -10.13
N LEU A 243 0.76 -4.43 -9.63
CA LEU A 243 1.26 -3.07 -9.49
C LEU A 243 2.34 -3.06 -8.42
N TRP A 244 3.38 -2.27 -8.63
CA TRP A 244 4.41 -1.99 -7.63
C TRP A 244 5.09 -0.67 -7.96
N SER A 245 5.95 -0.20 -7.06
CA SER A 245 6.66 1.07 -7.21
C SER A 245 8.14 0.96 -6.86
N SER A 246 8.92 1.84 -7.49
CA SER A 246 10.36 1.97 -7.31
C SER A 246 10.83 3.35 -7.80
N TYR A 247 12.13 3.52 -8.02
CA TYR A 247 12.71 4.75 -8.56
C TYR A 247 13.28 4.55 -9.95
N SER A 248 12.81 5.34 -10.92
CA SER A 248 13.42 5.45 -12.25
C SER A 248 14.07 6.82 -12.38
N ASN A 249 15.35 6.86 -12.75
CA ASN A 249 16.11 8.11 -12.91
C ASN A 249 16.03 9.08 -11.72
N GLY A 250 15.94 8.53 -10.50
CA GLY A 250 15.85 9.30 -9.25
C GLY A 250 14.46 9.86 -8.93
N SER A 251 13.42 9.49 -9.68
CA SER A 251 12.03 9.86 -9.44
C SER A 251 11.19 8.62 -9.11
N TYR A 252 10.27 8.73 -8.15
CA TYR A 252 9.39 7.63 -7.79
C TYR A 252 8.39 7.35 -8.92
N VAL A 253 8.17 6.08 -9.25
CA VAL A 253 7.32 5.65 -10.38
C VAL A 253 6.32 4.57 -9.98
N GLN A 254 5.15 4.61 -10.60
CA GLN A 254 4.20 3.51 -10.62
C GLN A 254 4.53 2.58 -11.77
N THR A 255 4.67 1.29 -11.50
CA THR A 255 4.96 0.27 -12.51
C THR A 255 4.06 -0.96 -12.32
N ILE A 256 4.24 -1.96 -13.18
CA ILE A 256 3.44 -3.18 -13.22
C ILE A 256 4.28 -4.37 -13.70
N ALA A 257 4.06 -5.53 -13.09
CA ALA A 257 4.61 -6.82 -13.50
C ALA A 257 3.48 -7.77 -13.91
N ARG A 258 3.79 -8.75 -14.76
CA ARG A 258 2.85 -9.78 -15.23
C ARG A 258 3.39 -11.17 -14.95
N SER A 259 2.60 -12.02 -14.29
CA SER A 259 2.93 -13.43 -14.15
C SER A 259 2.75 -14.15 -15.49
N LYS A 260 3.84 -14.73 -16.02
CA LYS A 260 3.82 -15.47 -17.30
C LYS A 260 3.00 -16.75 -17.22
N SER A 261 2.87 -17.33 -16.02
CA SER A 261 2.07 -18.55 -15.79
C SER A 261 0.61 -18.24 -15.42
N GLY A 262 0.29 -16.99 -15.08
CA GLY A 262 -0.97 -16.60 -14.46
C GLY A 262 -1.11 -16.99 -12.98
N LYS A 263 -0.08 -17.64 -12.40
CA LYS A 263 -0.01 -18.05 -10.99
C LYS A 263 0.84 -17.09 -10.17
N LEU A 264 0.58 -17.04 -8.85
CA LEU A 264 1.32 -16.20 -7.91
C LEU A 264 2.83 -16.45 -7.95
N ALA A 265 3.25 -17.72 -8.03
CA ALA A 265 4.66 -18.12 -8.09
C ALA A 265 5.43 -17.60 -9.33
N GLY A 266 4.75 -16.94 -10.28
CA GLY A 266 5.39 -16.41 -11.47
C GLY A 266 5.76 -17.52 -12.48
N PRO A 267 6.84 -17.36 -13.26
CA PRO A 267 7.79 -16.25 -13.22
C PRO A 267 7.15 -14.92 -13.61
N TRP A 268 7.66 -13.82 -13.04
CA TRP A 268 7.15 -12.47 -13.25
C TRP A 268 7.95 -11.74 -14.33
N GLU A 269 7.23 -11.19 -15.30
CA GLU A 269 7.75 -10.30 -16.33
C GLU A 269 7.57 -8.85 -15.89
N GLN A 270 8.65 -8.09 -15.86
CA GLN A 270 8.61 -6.67 -15.55
C GLN A 270 8.22 -5.88 -16.81
N LEU A 271 7.19 -5.04 -16.70
CA LEU A 271 6.73 -4.17 -17.79
C LEU A 271 7.25 -2.75 -17.58
N GLU A 272 7.03 -1.88 -18.57
CA GLU A 272 7.39 -0.46 -18.48
C GLU A 272 6.57 0.27 -17.40
N PRO A 273 7.13 1.32 -16.77
CA PRO A 273 6.39 2.17 -15.85
C PRO A 273 5.07 2.70 -16.45
N LEU A 274 4.04 2.77 -15.60
CA LEU A 274 2.71 3.27 -15.93
C LEU A 274 2.61 4.79 -15.72
N VAL A 275 3.20 5.29 -14.64
CA VAL A 275 3.16 6.71 -14.27
C VAL A 275 4.52 7.13 -13.73
N ASP A 276 5.11 8.15 -14.34
CA ASP A 276 6.32 8.83 -13.88
C ASP A 276 5.98 10.12 -13.10
N GLY A 277 7.02 10.83 -12.66
CA GLY A 277 6.88 12.18 -12.11
C GLY A 277 6.57 12.14 -10.61
N ASP A 278 7.39 11.41 -9.86
CA ASP A 278 7.34 11.32 -8.40
C ASP A 278 5.95 10.87 -7.91
N SER A 279 5.49 9.77 -8.48
CA SER A 279 4.12 9.26 -8.36
C SER A 279 4.17 7.73 -8.24
N GLY A 280 3.52 7.16 -7.22
CA GLY A 280 3.54 5.71 -7.03
C GLY A 280 2.72 5.23 -5.85
N HIS A 281 2.93 3.98 -5.47
CA HIS A 281 2.13 3.25 -4.49
C HIS A 281 0.63 3.36 -4.81
N GLY A 282 0.27 2.91 -6.00
CA GLY A 282 -1.07 3.00 -6.52
C GLY A 282 -1.85 1.70 -6.46
N MET A 283 -3.17 1.83 -6.44
CA MET A 283 -4.11 0.72 -6.52
C MET A 283 -5.20 1.00 -7.56
N LEU A 284 -5.73 -0.06 -8.17
CA LEU A 284 -6.81 0.01 -9.15
C LEU A 284 -8.15 -0.23 -8.46
N PHE A 285 -9.16 0.53 -8.87
CA PHE A 285 -10.54 0.31 -8.45
C PHE A 285 -11.50 0.64 -9.61
N LYS A 286 -12.75 0.22 -9.47
CA LYS A 286 -13.82 0.58 -10.42
C LYS A 286 -14.73 1.63 -9.83
N THR A 287 -15.17 2.59 -10.65
CA THR A 287 -16.29 3.45 -10.28
C THR A 287 -17.59 2.65 -10.20
N PHE A 288 -18.67 3.25 -9.67
CA PHE A 288 -20.00 2.65 -9.70
C PHE A 288 -20.54 2.43 -11.12
N GLU A 289 -20.03 3.19 -12.09
CA GLU A 289 -20.32 3.04 -13.52
C GLU A 289 -19.47 1.96 -14.20
N GLY A 290 -18.50 1.37 -13.48
CA GLY A 290 -17.65 0.29 -13.95
C GLY A 290 -16.38 0.72 -14.68
N GLU A 291 -16.02 2.02 -14.63
CA GLU A 291 -14.79 2.55 -15.22
C GLU A 291 -13.59 2.23 -14.33
N TRP A 292 -12.49 1.78 -14.93
CA TRP A 292 -11.24 1.52 -14.20
C TRP A 292 -10.50 2.82 -13.89
N MET A 293 -10.09 2.96 -12.64
CA MET A 293 -9.32 4.08 -12.12
C MET A 293 -8.07 3.56 -11.41
N LEU A 294 -6.98 4.32 -11.50
CA LEU A 294 -5.77 4.16 -10.69
C LEU A 294 -5.68 5.36 -9.75
N ILE A 295 -5.64 5.10 -8.44
CA ILE A 295 -5.30 6.11 -7.43
C ILE A 295 -3.89 5.86 -6.92
N LEU A 296 -3.10 6.92 -6.73
CA LEU A 296 -1.72 6.87 -6.24
C LEU A 296 -1.39 8.19 -5.53
N HIS A 297 -0.25 8.28 -4.85
CA HIS A 297 0.18 9.53 -4.22
C HIS A 297 1.14 10.34 -5.10
N HIS A 298 1.10 11.67 -4.97
CA HIS A 298 2.05 12.61 -5.58
C HIS A 298 2.04 13.97 -4.86
N PRO A 299 3.20 14.63 -4.69
CA PRO A 299 4.55 14.06 -4.84
C PRO A 299 4.80 12.99 -3.77
N PHE A 300 5.96 12.33 -3.79
CA PHE A 300 6.33 11.33 -2.78
C PHE A 300 6.46 11.96 -1.39
N SER A 301 6.97 13.19 -1.32
CA SER A 301 7.30 13.81 -0.03
C SER A 301 6.07 14.24 0.76
N THR A 302 6.01 13.82 2.02
CA THR A 302 5.11 14.40 3.01
C THR A 302 5.70 15.72 3.53
N PRO A 303 4.89 16.75 3.77
CA PRO A 303 3.43 16.70 3.82
C PRO A 303 2.70 17.11 2.53
N GLU A 304 3.41 17.35 1.44
CA GLU A 304 2.85 17.80 0.16
C GLU A 304 2.09 16.68 -0.58
N SER A 305 2.37 15.42 -0.27
CA SER A 305 1.74 14.25 -0.89
C SER A 305 0.21 14.30 -0.86
N ARG A 306 -0.40 14.12 -2.04
CA ARG A 306 -1.84 14.07 -2.27
C ARG A 306 -2.18 12.87 -3.12
N ALA A 307 -3.42 12.39 -3.00
CA ALA A 307 -3.94 11.41 -3.93
C ALA A 307 -4.16 12.04 -5.33
N LYS A 308 -3.76 11.31 -6.37
CA LYS A 308 -4.11 11.56 -7.76
C LYS A 308 -4.82 10.34 -8.35
N ILE A 309 -5.82 10.62 -9.16
CA ILE A 309 -6.62 9.62 -9.87
C ILE A 309 -6.36 9.72 -11.37
N TYR A 310 -6.22 8.58 -12.02
CA TYR A 310 -6.05 8.40 -13.46
C TYR A 310 -7.14 7.47 -13.99
N GLU A 311 -7.66 7.77 -15.16
CA GLU A 311 -8.47 6.82 -15.93
C GLU A 311 -7.54 5.76 -16.54
N VAL A 312 -7.94 4.50 -16.45
CA VAL A 312 -7.15 3.36 -16.90
C VAL A 312 -7.98 2.46 -17.80
N GLU A 313 -7.35 1.93 -18.85
CA GLU A 313 -7.94 0.91 -19.70
C GLU A 313 -7.40 -0.47 -19.31
N GLU A 314 -8.32 -1.41 -19.06
CA GLU A 314 -7.99 -2.82 -18.94
C GLU A 314 -7.84 -3.46 -20.33
N THR A 315 -6.65 -3.96 -20.62
CA THR A 315 -6.35 -4.73 -21.84
C THR A 315 -6.49 -6.24 -21.58
N GLU A 316 -6.29 -7.07 -22.60
CA GLU A 316 -6.30 -8.53 -22.41
C GLU A 316 -5.26 -8.96 -21.35
N ALA A 317 -4.06 -8.39 -21.38
CA ALA A 317 -2.91 -8.89 -20.62
C ALA A 317 -2.32 -7.92 -19.59
N SER A 318 -2.82 -6.69 -19.47
CA SER A 318 -2.35 -5.67 -18.53
C SER A 318 -3.32 -4.49 -18.40
N PHE A 319 -2.93 -3.44 -17.70
CA PHE A 319 -3.60 -2.15 -17.61
C PHE A 319 -2.77 -1.04 -18.28
N LYS A 320 -3.44 0.00 -18.80
CA LYS A 320 -2.79 1.16 -19.41
C LYS A 320 -3.41 2.45 -18.91
N VAL A 321 -2.58 3.40 -18.51
CA VAL A 321 -3.06 4.74 -18.14
C VAL A 321 -3.54 5.47 -19.39
N VAL A 322 -4.78 5.99 -19.35
CA VAL A 322 -5.38 6.74 -20.44
C VAL A 322 -5.10 8.23 -20.27
N LYS A 323 -5.48 8.79 -19.11
CA LYS A 323 -5.28 10.21 -18.76
C LYS A 323 -5.45 10.46 -17.26
N PRO A 324 -4.85 11.52 -16.71
CA PRO A 324 -5.18 11.99 -15.36
C PRO A 324 -6.62 12.55 -15.31
N ARG A 325 -7.33 12.29 -14.20
CA ARG A 325 -8.64 12.87 -13.87
C ARG A 325 -8.47 14.23 -13.20
N VAL A 326 -7.96 15.20 -13.97
CA VAL A 326 -7.65 16.56 -13.49
C VAL A 326 -8.88 17.27 -12.91
N ASP A 327 -10.08 16.90 -13.37
CA ASP A 327 -11.37 17.39 -12.86
C ASP A 327 -11.60 17.01 -11.38
N LEU A 328 -11.05 15.89 -10.92
CA LEU A 328 -11.12 15.46 -9.51
C LEU A 328 -10.01 16.10 -8.65
N HIS A 329 -9.04 16.78 -9.26
CA HIS A 329 -7.87 17.35 -8.57
C HIS A 329 -8.02 18.85 -8.30
N THR A 330 -9.07 19.49 -8.83
CA THR A 330 -9.29 20.94 -8.70
C THR A 330 -10.21 21.33 -7.55
#